data_AF-E3QSC6-F1
#
_entry.id   AF-E3QSC6-F1
#
_cell.length_a   1.000
_cell.length_b   1.000
_cell.length_c   1.000
_cell.angle_alpha   90.00
_cell.angle_beta   90.00
_cell.angle_gamma   90.00
#
_symmetry.space_group_name_H-M   'P 1'
#
loop_
_entity.id
_entity.type
_entity.pdbx_description
1 polymer ?
#
loop_
_entity_poly.entity_id
_entity_poly.type
_entity_poly.pdbx_seq_one_letter_code
_entity_poly.pdbx_strand_id
1 'polypeptide(L)'
;MASNNKVPRLPHGRAPADYFNFVKARVLMPLGRLASTAVEETDPRVVEKVQEVMVFLKYVKSCRAAYPTAAPRELFNARYPLKMCLSMIFNPSPAAAKKQYLDAKAKSRAKSLHEWAGRVEDATRIANEQAALQRAQVMAEIQANPMKPNGSLRPPTNHPIWGRTGIMHGLALRPGDRYTVVLDPHCADEKRPANVHGHNGLQVGDWFPSQLSALFHGAHGHSNAGIYFQGEEGAFSVIVAGAYKDLDVDSGETVLYSGSNAHESNDRDNILPSTEATKALATNWVSGKPVRVLRKAHKDSEWAPSHGYRYDGLYEVVEKIFAHNDNNGMFEQFELRRLDGQPPLESLKNIPSQRQVRDLIKSKERY
;
A
#
# COMPACT_ATOMS: atom_id res chain seq x y z
N MET A 1 -2.70 2.01 -36.28
CA MET A 1 -1.34 1.41 -36.32
C MET A 1 -0.60 1.80 -35.06
N ALA A 2 -0.58 0.91 -34.06
CA ALA A 2 0.09 1.16 -32.79
C ALA A 2 1.61 1.02 -32.99
N SER A 3 2.32 2.15 -33.08
CA SER A 3 3.77 2.20 -33.00
C SER A 3 4.19 1.58 -31.67
N ASN A 4 4.80 0.40 -31.74
CA ASN A 4 5.33 -0.36 -30.62
C ASN A 4 6.49 0.45 -29.99
N ASN A 5 6.17 1.41 -29.13
CA ASN A 5 7.13 2.31 -28.51
C ASN A 5 7.95 1.51 -27.48
N LYS A 6 9.03 0.89 -27.95
CA LYS A 6 9.99 0.18 -27.11
C LYS A 6 10.53 1.14 -26.06
N VAL A 7 10.42 0.75 -24.79
CA VAL A 7 11.06 1.41 -23.65
C VAL A 7 12.53 1.65 -23.99
N PRO A 8 13.03 2.91 -23.92
CA PRO A 8 14.42 3.19 -24.20
C PRO A 8 15.32 2.39 -23.25
N ARG A 9 16.17 1.52 -23.79
CA ARG A 9 17.12 0.75 -22.98
C ARG A 9 18.06 1.72 -22.26
N LEU A 10 18.23 1.52 -20.95
CA LEU A 10 19.11 2.32 -20.11
C LEU A 10 20.56 2.17 -20.60
N PRO A 11 21.23 3.28 -20.97
CA PRO A 11 22.63 3.23 -21.38
C PRO A 11 23.48 2.71 -20.21
N HIS A 12 24.28 1.67 -20.46
CA HIS A 12 25.15 1.03 -19.46
C HIS A 12 24.41 0.46 -18.22
N GLY A 13 23.10 0.20 -18.30
CA GLY A 13 22.32 -0.36 -17.19
C GLY A 13 22.16 0.56 -15.98
N ARG A 14 22.50 1.85 -16.10
CA ARG A 14 22.40 2.84 -15.01
C ARG A 14 21.01 3.43 -14.94
N ALA A 15 20.55 3.80 -13.74
CA ALA A 15 19.35 4.60 -13.57
C ALA A 15 19.52 5.98 -14.28
N PRO A 16 18.43 6.63 -14.73
CA PRO A 16 18.51 7.88 -15.50
C PRO A 16 19.33 8.99 -14.83
N ALA A 17 19.16 9.19 -13.52
CA ALA A 17 19.91 10.20 -12.76
C ALA A 17 21.41 9.93 -12.77
N ASP A 18 21.82 8.68 -12.53
CA ASP A 18 23.22 8.25 -12.54
C ASP A 18 23.85 8.39 -13.91
N TYR A 19 23.09 8.05 -14.96
CA TYR A 19 23.54 8.22 -16.33
C TYR A 19 23.75 9.70 -16.68
N PHE A 20 22.82 10.60 -16.31
CA PHE A 20 22.98 12.03 -16.59
C PHE A 20 24.13 12.65 -15.79
N ASN A 21 24.32 12.25 -14.53
CA ASN A 21 25.47 12.66 -13.74
C ASN A 21 26.79 12.15 -14.33
N PHE A 22 26.81 10.91 -14.84
CA PHE A 22 27.95 10.37 -15.59
C PHE A 22 28.25 11.22 -16.83
N VAL A 23 27.24 11.52 -17.66
CA VAL A 23 27.42 12.35 -18.87
C VAL A 23 27.97 13.73 -18.50
N LYS A 24 27.44 14.37 -17.46
CA LYS A 24 27.97 15.66 -16.97
C LYS A 24 29.46 15.55 -16.60
N ALA A 25 29.80 14.62 -15.71
CA ALA A 25 31.11 14.57 -15.08
C ALA A 25 32.20 13.97 -15.98
N ARG A 26 31.85 12.97 -16.80
CA ARG A 26 32.80 12.16 -17.58
C ARG A 26 32.79 12.47 -19.07
N VAL A 27 31.82 13.24 -19.56
CA VAL A 27 31.72 13.62 -20.98
C VAL A 27 31.78 15.14 -21.15
N LEU A 28 30.80 15.87 -20.63
CA LEU A 28 30.63 17.30 -20.91
C LEU A 28 31.69 18.18 -20.24
N MET A 29 32.01 17.93 -18.96
CA MET A 29 33.08 18.66 -18.27
C MET A 29 34.47 18.44 -18.92
N PRO A 30 34.91 17.21 -19.22
CA PRO A 30 36.15 16.98 -19.96
C PRO A 30 36.16 17.63 -21.35
N LEU A 31 35.07 17.52 -22.12
CA LEU A 31 34.97 18.15 -23.45
C LEU A 31 35.12 19.68 -23.35
N GLY A 32 34.52 20.30 -22.33
CA GLY A 32 34.69 21.73 -22.05
C GLY A 32 36.12 22.13 -21.71
N ARG A 33 36.87 21.29 -20.98
CA ARG A 33 38.30 21.51 -20.70
C ARG A 33 39.14 21.45 -21.97
N LEU A 34 38.92 20.43 -22.81
CA LEU A 34 39.61 20.29 -24.11
C LEU A 34 39.34 21.50 -25.02
N ALA A 35 38.10 21.98 -25.04
CA ALA A 35 37.69 23.17 -25.80
C ALA A 35 38.40 24.44 -25.29
N SER A 36 38.64 24.53 -23.98
CA SER A 36 39.30 25.68 -23.37
C SER A 36 40.81 25.73 -23.66
N THR A 37 41.43 24.56 -23.88
CA THR A 37 42.84 24.44 -24.29
C THR A 37 43.01 24.33 -25.80
N ALA A 38 41.95 24.54 -26.60
CA ALA A 38 41.98 24.53 -28.07
C ALA A 38 42.51 23.22 -28.72
N VAL A 39 42.30 22.06 -28.09
CA VAL A 39 42.75 20.76 -28.64
C VAL A 39 42.16 20.51 -30.02
N GLU A 40 42.93 19.90 -30.93
CA GLU A 40 42.50 19.58 -32.29
C GLU A 40 41.29 18.63 -32.33
N GLU A 41 40.41 18.83 -33.32
CA GLU A 41 39.18 18.04 -33.45
C GLU A 41 39.45 16.56 -33.76
N THR A 42 40.61 16.29 -34.35
CA THR A 42 41.11 14.94 -34.67
C THR A 42 41.73 14.23 -33.47
N ASP A 43 41.91 14.91 -32.33
CA ASP A 43 42.43 14.28 -31.11
C ASP A 43 41.46 13.18 -30.65
N PRO A 44 41.95 11.94 -30.39
CA PRO A 44 41.09 10.82 -30.02
C PRO A 44 40.17 11.10 -28.83
N ARG A 45 40.63 11.91 -27.86
CA ARG A 45 39.84 12.29 -26.68
C ARG A 45 38.67 13.18 -27.06
N VAL A 46 38.88 14.10 -28.02
CA VAL A 46 37.80 14.97 -28.52
C VAL A 46 36.78 14.13 -29.29
N VAL A 47 37.25 13.28 -30.21
CA VAL A 47 36.39 12.39 -31.01
C VAL A 47 35.53 11.49 -30.11
N GLU A 48 36.14 10.85 -29.11
CA GLU A 48 35.44 10.01 -28.13
C GLU A 48 34.34 10.81 -27.40
N LYS A 49 34.66 11.98 -26.85
CA LYS A 49 33.70 12.78 -26.10
C LYS A 49 32.57 13.33 -26.97
N VAL A 50 32.85 13.73 -28.21
CA VAL A 50 31.81 14.15 -29.16
C VAL A 50 30.88 12.97 -29.47
N GLN A 51 31.42 11.76 -29.67
CA GLN A 51 30.61 10.57 -29.92
C GLN A 51 29.71 10.22 -28.73
N GLU A 52 30.23 10.30 -27.50
CA GLU A 52 29.44 10.09 -26.27
C GLU A 52 28.29 11.12 -26.14
N VAL A 53 28.52 12.38 -26.51
CA VAL A 53 27.46 13.39 -26.59
C VAL A 53 26.38 13.00 -27.60
N MET A 54 26.75 12.47 -28.77
CA MET A 54 25.78 12.03 -29.77
C MET A 54 24.95 10.83 -29.29
N VAL A 55 25.56 9.89 -28.58
CA VAL A 55 24.87 8.76 -27.93
C VAL A 55 23.86 9.27 -26.89
N PHE A 56 24.28 10.22 -26.04
CA PHE A 56 23.39 10.86 -25.07
C PHE A 56 22.19 11.55 -25.75
N LEU A 57 22.42 12.37 -26.79
CA LEU A 57 21.34 13.04 -27.53
C LEU A 57 20.42 12.04 -28.26
N LYS A 58 20.92 10.87 -28.65
CA LYS A 58 20.12 9.78 -29.21
C LYS A 58 19.22 9.17 -28.16
N TYR A 59 19.76 8.83 -26.99
CA TYR A 59 18.99 8.29 -25.87
C TYR A 59 17.86 9.22 -25.44
N VAL A 60 18.16 10.50 -25.19
CA VAL A 60 17.14 11.47 -24.75
C VAL A 60 16.05 11.69 -25.82
N LYS A 61 16.41 11.65 -27.11
CA LYS A 61 15.42 11.67 -28.21
C LYS A 61 14.48 10.46 -28.16
N SER A 62 15.01 9.27 -27.88
CA SER A 62 14.19 8.06 -27.70
C SER A 62 13.28 8.17 -26.49
N CYS A 63 13.75 8.74 -25.37
CA CYS A 63 12.91 9.04 -24.22
C CYS A 63 11.76 9.98 -24.58
N ARG A 64 12.01 11.07 -25.30
CA ARG A 64 10.95 11.98 -25.77
C ARG A 64 9.94 11.28 -26.68
N ALA A 65 10.39 10.40 -27.57
CA ALA A 65 9.50 9.67 -28.46
C ALA A 65 8.61 8.67 -27.70
N ALA A 66 9.16 8.01 -26.68
CA ALA A 66 8.42 7.11 -25.81
C ALA A 66 7.45 7.84 -24.87
N TYR A 67 7.87 9.01 -24.39
CA TYR A 67 7.22 9.78 -23.32
C TYR A 67 7.02 11.25 -23.74
N PRO A 68 6.16 11.53 -24.73
CA PRO A 68 6.03 12.88 -25.27
C PRO A 68 5.47 13.89 -24.27
N THR A 69 4.55 13.45 -23.39
CA THR A 69 3.81 14.29 -22.45
C THR A 69 4.05 13.91 -20.99
N ALA A 70 4.08 12.61 -20.69
CA ALA A 70 4.25 12.08 -19.34
C ALA A 70 5.36 11.03 -19.30
N ALA A 71 6.33 11.22 -18.41
CA ALA A 71 7.47 10.35 -18.23
C ALA A 71 7.33 9.47 -16.98
N PRO A 72 7.95 8.28 -16.95
CA PRO A 72 8.09 7.49 -15.73
C PRO A 72 8.78 8.29 -14.62
N ARG A 73 8.39 8.04 -13.37
CA ARG A 73 8.83 8.78 -12.18
C ARG A 73 10.34 8.94 -12.09
N GLU A 74 11.11 7.90 -12.39
CA GLU A 74 12.59 7.94 -12.34
C GLU A 74 13.19 8.95 -13.33
N LEU A 75 12.67 8.98 -14.57
CA LEU A 75 13.11 9.91 -15.59
C LEU A 75 12.67 11.34 -15.26
N PHE A 76 11.45 11.50 -14.74
CA PHE A 76 10.93 12.80 -14.29
C PHE A 76 11.76 13.36 -13.13
N ASN A 77 12.10 12.55 -12.13
CA ASN A 77 12.94 12.97 -11.00
C ASN A 77 14.36 13.37 -11.47
N ALA A 78 14.84 12.75 -12.54
CA ALA A 78 16.13 13.06 -13.16
C ALA A 78 16.09 14.28 -14.14
N ARG A 79 14.98 15.04 -14.20
CA ARG A 79 14.83 16.19 -15.12
C ARG A 79 15.87 17.30 -14.91
N TYR A 80 16.26 17.55 -13.66
CA TYR A 80 17.24 18.60 -13.36
C TYR A 80 18.63 18.27 -13.92
N PRO A 81 19.25 17.12 -13.60
CA PRO A 81 20.53 16.75 -14.21
C PRO A 81 20.45 16.59 -15.73
N LEU A 82 19.32 16.10 -16.27
CA LEU A 82 19.08 16.07 -17.72
C LEU A 82 19.17 17.46 -18.36
N LYS A 83 18.40 18.41 -17.84
CA LYS A 83 18.37 19.78 -18.36
C LYS A 83 19.73 20.45 -18.26
N MET A 84 20.45 20.23 -17.17
CA MET A 84 21.82 20.73 -17.00
C MET A 84 22.77 20.18 -18.07
N CYS A 85 22.72 18.88 -18.37
CA CYS A 85 23.51 18.30 -19.46
C CYS A 85 23.16 18.91 -20.82
N LEU A 86 21.87 19.07 -21.11
CA LEU A 86 21.41 19.64 -22.38
C LEU A 86 21.81 21.12 -22.51
N SER A 87 21.71 21.91 -21.42
CA SER A 87 22.11 23.32 -21.42
C SER A 87 23.60 23.49 -21.66
N MET A 88 24.45 22.62 -21.10
CA MET A 88 25.89 22.63 -21.36
C MET A 88 26.23 22.38 -22.85
N ILE A 89 25.36 21.71 -23.60
CA ILE A 89 25.55 21.43 -25.03
C ILE A 89 25.22 22.64 -25.90
N PHE A 90 24.05 23.26 -25.71
CA PHE A 90 23.61 24.38 -26.57
C PHE A 90 24.02 25.76 -26.07
N ASN A 91 24.39 25.86 -24.79
CA ASN A 91 24.91 27.08 -24.16
C ASN A 91 26.14 26.74 -23.30
N PRO A 92 27.25 26.30 -23.92
CA PRO A 92 28.49 26.07 -23.19
C PRO A 92 28.98 27.38 -22.56
N SER A 93 29.53 27.32 -21.35
CA SER A 93 29.97 28.51 -20.60
C SER A 93 30.84 29.44 -21.48
N PRO A 94 30.44 30.71 -21.68
CA PRO A 94 31.09 31.61 -22.63
C PRO A 94 32.53 32.00 -22.30
N ALA A 95 32.94 31.86 -21.04
CA ALA A 95 34.16 32.52 -20.55
C ALA A 95 35.48 31.78 -20.84
N ALA A 96 35.45 30.54 -21.34
CA ALA A 96 36.66 29.70 -21.43
C ALA A 96 36.89 28.95 -22.74
N ALA A 97 35.86 28.71 -23.58
CA ALA A 97 35.99 27.82 -24.73
C ALA A 97 36.65 28.51 -25.95
N LYS A 98 37.85 28.06 -26.32
CA LYS A 98 38.61 28.54 -27.49
C LYS A 98 38.24 27.80 -28.78
N LYS A 99 37.59 26.63 -28.70
CA LYS A 99 37.07 25.84 -29.83
C LYS A 99 35.63 25.36 -29.59
N GLN A 100 34.91 25.09 -30.68
CA GLN A 100 33.55 24.54 -30.64
C GLN A 100 33.49 23.20 -31.39
N TYR A 101 33.30 22.10 -30.65
CA TYR A 101 33.28 20.76 -31.24
C TYR A 101 31.90 20.25 -31.67
N LEU A 102 30.83 20.98 -31.33
CA LEU A 102 29.45 20.56 -31.61
C LEU A 102 28.81 21.50 -32.63
N ASP A 103 28.27 20.91 -33.70
CA ASP A 103 27.62 21.63 -34.78
C ASP A 103 26.29 22.29 -34.35
N ALA A 104 25.80 23.19 -35.20
CA ALA A 104 24.54 23.90 -34.95
C ALA A 104 23.34 22.94 -34.82
N LYS A 105 23.37 21.79 -35.51
CA LYS A 105 22.32 20.79 -35.50
C LYS A 105 22.22 20.08 -34.15
N ALA A 106 23.35 19.70 -33.56
CA ALA A 106 23.44 19.10 -32.24
C ALA A 106 22.98 20.08 -31.15
N LYS A 107 23.40 21.34 -31.25
CA LYS A 107 22.95 22.42 -30.34
C LYS A 107 21.44 22.64 -30.42
N SER A 108 20.89 22.77 -31.63
CA SER A 108 19.44 22.93 -31.85
C SER A 108 18.65 21.74 -31.30
N ARG A 109 19.14 20.51 -31.54
CA ARG A 109 18.54 19.30 -30.99
C ARG A 109 18.57 19.28 -29.45
N ALA A 110 19.68 19.65 -28.83
CA ALA A 110 19.79 19.70 -27.38
C ALA A 110 18.82 20.73 -26.77
N LYS A 111 18.68 21.90 -27.40
CA LYS A 111 17.70 22.93 -26.99
C LYS A 111 16.27 22.41 -27.05
N SER A 112 15.88 21.76 -28.15
CA SER A 112 14.54 21.16 -28.31
C SER A 112 14.26 20.07 -27.28
N LEU A 113 15.26 19.26 -26.92
CA LEU A 113 15.11 18.24 -25.87
C LEU A 113 15.04 18.87 -24.48
N HIS A 114 15.76 19.97 -24.24
CA HIS A 114 15.71 20.71 -22.97
C HIS A 114 14.34 21.33 -22.72
N GLU A 115 13.73 21.90 -23.75
CA GLU A 115 12.36 22.42 -23.68
C GLU A 115 11.35 21.32 -23.38
N TRP A 116 11.47 20.15 -24.02
CA TRP A 116 10.64 19.00 -23.70
C TRP A 116 10.82 18.55 -22.24
N ALA A 117 12.06 18.42 -21.76
CA ALA A 117 12.34 18.03 -20.37
C ALA A 117 11.79 19.04 -19.34
N GLY A 118 11.55 20.30 -19.75
CA GLY A 118 10.90 21.32 -18.93
C GLY A 118 9.38 21.22 -18.88
N ARG A 119 8.75 20.58 -19.88
CA ARG A 119 7.29 20.46 -20.01
C ARG A 119 6.75 19.06 -19.72
N VAL A 120 7.61 18.05 -19.68
CA VAL A 120 7.19 16.67 -19.44
C VAL A 120 6.72 16.52 -17.99
N GLU A 121 5.58 15.86 -17.84
CA GLU A 121 4.92 15.63 -16.55
C GLU A 121 5.25 14.25 -15.97
N ASP A 122 4.94 14.05 -14.70
CA ASP A 122 5.06 12.75 -14.03
C ASP A 122 3.84 11.88 -14.33
N ALA A 123 4.05 10.76 -15.02
CA ALA A 123 3.00 9.81 -15.36
C ALA A 123 2.30 9.23 -14.12
N THR A 124 3.04 9.01 -13.02
CA THR A 124 2.45 8.49 -11.77
C THR A 124 1.53 9.55 -11.13
N ARG A 125 1.94 10.82 -11.13
CA ARG A 125 1.11 11.92 -10.63
C ARG A 125 -0.16 12.08 -11.45
N ILE A 126 -0.05 12.10 -12.79
CA ILE A 126 -1.21 12.20 -13.69
C ILE A 126 -2.18 11.03 -13.46
N ALA A 127 -1.67 9.79 -13.34
CA ALA A 127 -2.52 8.63 -13.09
C ALA A 127 -3.25 8.75 -11.73
N ASN A 128 -2.56 9.22 -10.69
CA ASN A 128 -3.15 9.45 -9.37
C ASN A 128 -4.19 10.57 -9.37
N GLU A 129 -3.94 11.68 -10.07
CA GLU A 129 -4.89 12.78 -10.22
C GLU A 129 -6.12 12.38 -11.02
N GLN A 130 -5.94 11.61 -12.10
CA GLN A 130 -7.05 11.06 -12.88
C GLN A 130 -7.87 10.06 -12.04
N ALA A 131 -7.21 9.22 -11.24
CA ALA A 131 -7.91 8.33 -10.32
C ALA A 131 -8.65 9.11 -9.22
N ALA A 132 -8.08 10.20 -8.72
CA ALA A 132 -8.73 11.08 -7.75
C ALA A 132 -9.91 11.84 -8.36
N LEU A 133 -9.77 12.36 -9.58
CA LEU A 133 -10.84 13.01 -10.33
C LEU A 133 -11.96 12.04 -10.70
N GLN A 134 -11.66 10.80 -11.09
CA GLN A 134 -12.66 9.76 -11.28
C GLN A 134 -13.37 9.43 -9.98
N ARG A 135 -12.65 9.30 -8.86
CA ARG A 135 -13.28 9.12 -7.54
C ARG A 135 -14.17 10.31 -7.20
N ALA A 136 -13.73 11.54 -7.44
CA ALA A 136 -14.49 12.75 -7.18
C ALA A 136 -15.71 12.89 -8.11
N GLN A 137 -15.60 12.51 -9.38
CA GLN A 137 -16.71 12.46 -10.34
C GLN A 137 -17.71 11.39 -9.96
N VAL A 138 -17.27 10.19 -9.56
CA VAL A 138 -18.16 9.16 -9.02
C VAL A 138 -18.85 9.66 -7.74
N MET A 139 -18.15 10.36 -6.85
CA MET A 139 -18.76 10.98 -5.66
C MET A 139 -19.74 12.11 -6.03
N ALA A 140 -19.44 12.92 -7.04
CA ALA A 140 -20.30 14.01 -7.51
C ALA A 140 -21.52 13.50 -8.29
N GLU A 141 -21.40 12.43 -9.08
CA GLU A 141 -22.51 11.73 -9.73
C GLU A 141 -23.44 11.09 -8.70
N ILE A 142 -22.87 10.50 -7.63
CA ILE A 142 -23.64 10.03 -6.46
C ILE A 142 -24.41 11.18 -5.80
N GLN A 143 -23.85 12.39 -5.80
CA GLN A 143 -24.47 13.56 -5.18
C GLN A 143 -25.49 14.27 -6.10
N ALA A 144 -25.33 14.20 -7.43
CA ALA A 144 -26.13 14.91 -8.42
C ALA A 144 -27.34 14.13 -8.95
N ASN A 145 -27.39 12.80 -8.78
CA ASN A 145 -28.50 11.97 -9.29
C ASN A 145 -29.15 11.14 -8.15
N PRO A 146 -30.11 11.70 -7.40
CA PRO A 146 -30.65 11.11 -6.17
C PRO A 146 -31.72 10.02 -6.41
N MET A 147 -31.58 9.20 -7.45
CA MET A 147 -32.38 7.98 -7.61
C MET A 147 -31.54 6.77 -8.03
N LYS A 148 -30.82 6.21 -7.07
CA LYS A 148 -31.17 4.93 -6.43
C LYS A 148 -30.82 5.09 -4.94
N PRO A 149 -31.73 4.78 -4.01
CA PRO A 149 -31.49 5.13 -2.62
C PRO A 149 -30.23 4.41 -2.14
N ASN A 150 -29.37 5.15 -1.45
CA ASN A 150 -28.47 4.65 -0.40
C ASN A 150 -29.27 4.01 0.77
N GLY A 151 -30.45 3.48 0.50
CA GLY A 151 -31.44 3.01 1.45
C GLY A 151 -31.12 1.60 1.85
N SER A 152 -30.25 1.46 2.85
CA SER A 152 -30.34 0.28 3.69
C SER A 152 -31.77 0.18 4.20
N LEU A 153 -32.41 -0.97 3.98
CA LEU A 153 -33.65 -1.30 4.65
C LEU A 153 -33.40 -1.20 6.15
N ARG A 154 -34.32 -0.57 6.87
CA ARG A 154 -34.22 -0.42 8.32
C ARG A 154 -34.83 -1.66 8.97
N PRO A 155 -34.09 -2.41 9.80
CA PRO A 155 -34.68 -3.51 10.55
C PRO A 155 -35.73 -3.03 11.56
N PRO A 156 -36.81 -3.81 11.79
CA PRO A 156 -37.72 -3.56 12.90
C PRO A 156 -36.95 -3.62 14.23
N THR A 157 -37.14 -2.62 15.10
CA THR A 157 -36.37 -2.51 16.35
C THR A 157 -36.57 -3.68 17.31
N ASN A 158 -37.72 -4.36 17.22
CA ASN A 158 -38.08 -5.55 18.01
C ASN A 158 -37.82 -6.88 17.27
N HIS A 159 -37.22 -6.86 16.08
CA HIS A 159 -36.93 -8.09 15.36
C HIS A 159 -35.94 -8.94 16.17
N PRO A 160 -36.17 -10.25 16.37
CA PRO A 160 -35.37 -11.08 17.28
C PRO A 160 -33.89 -11.21 16.87
N ILE A 161 -33.60 -11.11 15.57
CA ILE A 161 -32.25 -11.23 14.99
C ILE A 161 -31.62 -9.87 14.63
N TRP A 162 -32.38 -8.96 14.01
CA TRP A 162 -31.90 -7.68 13.49
C TRP A 162 -32.27 -6.46 14.32
N GLY A 163 -33.14 -6.62 15.32
CA GLY A 163 -33.51 -5.56 16.25
C GLY A 163 -32.47 -5.33 17.34
N ARG A 164 -32.79 -4.46 18.30
CA ARG A 164 -31.84 -3.95 19.32
C ARG A 164 -31.19 -5.01 20.19
N THR A 165 -31.84 -6.17 20.36
CA THR A 165 -31.36 -7.28 21.20
C THR A 165 -30.85 -8.46 20.38
N GLY A 166 -30.89 -8.34 19.04
CA GLY A 166 -30.52 -9.41 18.14
C GLY A 166 -29.03 -9.41 17.79
N ILE A 167 -28.54 -10.54 17.27
CA ILE A 167 -27.13 -10.70 16.91
C ILE A 167 -26.68 -9.77 15.76
N MET A 168 -27.63 -9.27 14.96
CA MET A 168 -27.37 -8.36 13.84
C MET A 168 -27.63 -6.89 14.22
N HIS A 169 -27.73 -6.55 15.51
CA HIS A 169 -27.90 -5.16 15.97
C HIS A 169 -26.81 -4.25 15.38
N GLY A 170 -27.20 -3.04 14.98
CA GLY A 170 -26.32 -2.09 14.31
C GLY A 170 -26.04 -2.37 12.83
N LEU A 171 -26.61 -3.43 12.27
CA LEU A 171 -26.48 -3.79 10.86
C LEU A 171 -27.81 -3.71 10.13
N ALA A 172 -27.73 -3.45 8.84
CA ALA A 172 -28.88 -3.33 7.95
C ALA A 172 -28.64 -4.01 6.60
N LEU A 173 -29.69 -4.16 5.81
CA LEU A 173 -29.63 -4.77 4.49
C LEU A 173 -29.72 -3.71 3.41
N ARG A 174 -28.71 -3.60 2.54
CA ARG A 174 -28.77 -2.73 1.37
C ARG A 174 -29.19 -3.55 0.13
N PRO A 175 -30.28 -3.17 -0.57
CA PRO A 175 -30.69 -3.83 -1.81
C PRO A 175 -29.73 -3.48 -2.96
N GLY A 176 -29.55 -4.44 -3.86
CA GLY A 176 -28.75 -4.39 -5.08
C GLY A 176 -29.03 -5.66 -5.89
N ASP A 177 -28.11 -6.08 -6.79
CA ASP A 177 -28.24 -7.39 -7.45
C ASP A 177 -28.31 -8.55 -6.45
N ARG A 178 -27.65 -8.36 -5.31
CA ARG A 178 -27.79 -9.17 -4.10
C ARG A 178 -27.88 -8.26 -2.88
N TYR A 179 -28.61 -8.70 -1.87
CA TYR A 179 -28.64 -8.02 -0.58
C TYR A 179 -27.26 -8.05 0.07
N THR A 180 -26.77 -6.88 0.47
CA THR A 180 -25.48 -6.73 1.14
C THR A 180 -25.70 -6.23 2.56
N VAL A 181 -25.03 -6.85 3.53
CA VAL A 181 -25.05 -6.38 4.92
C VAL A 181 -24.18 -5.13 5.03
N VAL A 182 -24.72 -4.07 5.62
CA VAL A 182 -24.05 -2.78 5.84
C VAL A 182 -24.25 -2.34 7.29
N LEU A 183 -23.49 -1.33 7.76
CA LEU A 183 -23.81 -0.66 9.02
C LEU A 183 -25.16 0.05 8.87
N ASP A 184 -26.01 -0.03 9.89
CA ASP A 184 -27.26 0.71 9.92
C ASP A 184 -26.97 2.20 10.24
N PRO A 185 -27.25 3.13 9.32
CA PRO A 185 -27.04 4.55 9.57
C PRO A 185 -27.86 5.09 10.75
N HIS A 186 -29.00 4.45 11.08
CA HIS A 186 -29.83 4.85 12.22
C HIS A 186 -29.25 4.45 13.58
N CYS A 187 -28.25 3.57 13.58
CA CYS A 187 -27.52 3.16 14.78
C CYS A 187 -26.13 3.80 14.84
N ALA A 188 -25.83 4.80 14.00
CA ALA A 188 -24.49 5.40 13.91
C ALA A 188 -23.98 5.94 15.25
N ASP A 189 -24.86 6.55 16.06
CA ASP A 189 -24.54 7.09 17.39
C ASP A 189 -24.24 6.01 18.43
N GLU A 190 -24.67 4.76 18.18
CA GLU A 190 -24.41 3.61 19.05
C GLU A 190 -23.09 2.89 18.68
N LYS A 191 -22.49 3.22 17.53
CA LYS A 191 -21.24 2.61 17.09
C LYS A 191 -20.10 3.00 18.04
N ARG A 192 -19.43 2.00 18.59
CA ARG A 192 -18.29 2.22 19.48
C ARG A 192 -17.00 2.53 18.68
N PRO A 193 -16.18 3.51 19.11
CA PRO A 193 -14.83 3.68 18.57
C PRO A 193 -13.98 2.45 18.87
N ALA A 194 -13.09 2.05 17.95
CA ALA A 194 -12.22 0.88 18.13
C ALA A 194 -10.80 1.24 18.59
N ASN A 195 -10.43 2.52 18.53
CA ASN A 195 -9.10 3.07 18.84
C ASN A 195 -8.92 3.36 20.35
N VAL A 196 -9.37 2.43 21.19
CA VAL A 196 -9.19 2.48 22.65
C VAL A 196 -8.41 1.23 23.02
N HIS A 197 -7.28 1.38 23.73
CA HIS A 197 -6.50 0.22 24.20
C HIS A 197 -7.24 -0.55 25.30
N GLY A 198 -6.84 -1.81 25.51
CA GLY A 198 -7.52 -2.70 26.45
C GLY A 198 -8.84 -3.24 25.91
N HIS A 199 -9.73 -3.64 26.82
CA HIS A 199 -10.96 -4.36 26.48
C HIS A 199 -11.98 -3.52 25.70
N ASN A 200 -11.90 -2.19 25.73
CA ASN A 200 -12.84 -1.31 25.03
C ASN A 200 -14.33 -1.62 25.34
N GLY A 201 -14.63 -1.93 26.62
CA GLY A 201 -15.98 -2.28 27.08
C GLY A 201 -16.52 -3.61 26.54
N LEU A 202 -15.64 -4.50 26.07
CA LEU A 202 -15.98 -5.85 25.63
C LEU A 202 -15.68 -6.86 26.73
N GLN A 203 -16.42 -7.96 26.72
CA GLN A 203 -16.17 -9.11 27.57
C GLN A 203 -15.49 -10.22 26.75
N VAL A 204 -14.51 -10.89 27.35
CA VAL A 204 -13.90 -12.07 26.74
C VAL A 204 -14.99 -13.10 26.47
N GLY A 205 -15.07 -13.57 25.22
CA GLY A 205 -16.16 -14.42 24.73
C GLY A 205 -17.24 -13.68 23.95
N ASP A 206 -17.23 -12.33 23.89
CA ASP A 206 -18.14 -11.59 23.02
C ASP A 206 -18.03 -12.10 21.58
N TRP A 207 -19.18 -12.39 20.98
CA TRP A 207 -19.27 -13.02 19.67
C TRP A 207 -20.01 -12.13 18.67
N PHE A 208 -19.47 -12.09 17.45
CA PHE A 208 -19.96 -11.26 16.36
C PHE A 208 -20.24 -12.12 15.13
N PRO A 209 -21.42 -12.00 14.49
CA PRO A 209 -21.73 -12.76 13.28
C PRO A 209 -20.88 -12.38 12.07
N SER A 210 -20.25 -11.20 12.08
CA SER A 210 -19.41 -10.70 11.01
C SER A 210 -18.37 -9.70 11.52
N GLN A 211 -17.32 -9.45 10.75
CA GLN A 211 -16.33 -8.41 11.06
C GLN A 211 -16.97 -7.01 11.07
N LEU A 212 -18.04 -6.81 10.30
CA LEU A 212 -18.80 -5.56 10.32
C LEU A 212 -19.55 -5.37 11.65
N SER A 213 -20.08 -6.45 12.24
CA SER A 213 -20.63 -6.41 13.61
C SER A 213 -19.53 -6.13 14.64
N ALA A 214 -18.36 -6.79 14.53
CA ALA A 214 -17.21 -6.49 15.38
C ALA A 214 -16.77 -5.02 15.29
N LEU A 215 -16.89 -4.41 14.09
CA LEU A 215 -16.64 -2.99 13.86
C LEU A 215 -17.69 -2.07 14.46
N PHE A 216 -18.96 -2.43 14.39
CA PHE A 216 -20.03 -1.69 15.04
C PHE A 216 -19.82 -1.63 16.56
N HIS A 217 -19.44 -2.77 17.16
CA HIS A 217 -19.23 -2.88 18.61
C HIS A 217 -17.82 -2.46 19.10
N GLY A 218 -16.95 -1.97 18.22
CA GLY A 218 -15.61 -1.46 18.60
C GLY A 218 -14.57 -2.54 18.91
N ALA A 219 -14.86 -3.81 18.62
CA ALA A 219 -13.90 -4.90 18.81
C ALA A 219 -12.75 -4.81 17.79
N HIS A 220 -13.04 -4.42 16.55
CA HIS A 220 -12.05 -4.25 15.50
C HIS A 220 -12.43 -3.11 14.55
N GLY A 221 -11.50 -2.24 14.17
CA GLY A 221 -11.87 -0.97 13.50
C GLY A 221 -11.93 -0.98 11.97
N HIS A 222 -11.56 -2.09 11.32
CA HIS A 222 -11.67 -2.24 9.86
C HIS A 222 -12.71 -3.30 9.47
N SER A 223 -13.40 -3.10 8.34
CA SER A 223 -14.38 -4.08 7.85
C SER A 223 -13.75 -5.32 7.22
N ASN A 224 -12.51 -5.22 6.72
CA ASN A 224 -11.84 -6.28 5.95
C ASN A 224 -10.37 -6.54 6.34
N ALA A 225 -9.69 -5.61 7.04
CA ALA A 225 -8.27 -5.77 7.38
C ALA A 225 -8.07 -6.71 8.58
N GLY A 226 -6.91 -7.38 8.66
CA GLY A 226 -6.58 -8.25 9.81
C GLY A 226 -6.10 -7.47 11.03
N ILE A 227 -5.40 -6.35 10.83
CA ILE A 227 -4.84 -5.50 11.89
C ILE A 227 -5.57 -4.16 11.87
N TYR A 228 -5.95 -3.66 13.05
CA TYR A 228 -6.49 -2.31 13.21
C TYR A 228 -5.56 -1.47 14.08
N PHE A 229 -5.19 -0.30 13.55
CA PHE A 229 -4.34 0.70 14.15
C PHE A 229 -4.83 2.09 13.74
N GLN A 230 -4.41 3.13 14.47
CA GLN A 230 -4.68 4.52 14.14
C GLN A 230 -3.52 5.40 14.63
N GLY A 231 -2.96 6.22 13.74
CA GLY A 231 -1.81 7.05 14.07
C GLY A 231 -0.59 6.21 14.46
N GLU A 232 0.17 6.71 15.43
CA GLU A 232 1.45 6.13 15.87
C GLU A 232 1.31 5.35 17.20
N GLU A 233 0.09 5.06 17.66
CA GLU A 233 -0.16 4.47 18.98
C GLU A 233 0.05 2.95 19.06
N GLY A 234 0.34 2.32 17.92
CA GLY A 234 0.36 0.87 17.73
C GLY A 234 -0.99 0.32 17.28
N ALA A 235 -1.06 -1.01 17.16
CA ALA A 235 -2.28 -1.74 16.88
C ALA A 235 -3.17 -1.84 18.14
N PHE A 236 -4.49 -1.74 17.92
CA PHE A 236 -5.51 -1.92 18.95
C PHE A 236 -6.10 -3.33 18.91
N SER A 237 -6.19 -3.94 17.73
CA SER A 237 -6.68 -5.30 17.59
C SER A 237 -6.17 -6.01 16.36
N VAL A 238 -6.12 -7.35 16.44
CA VAL A 238 -5.82 -8.25 15.33
C VAL A 238 -6.91 -9.31 15.19
N ILE A 239 -7.05 -9.83 13.98
CA ILE A 239 -7.90 -10.97 13.65
C ILE A 239 -7.00 -12.13 13.26
N VAL A 240 -7.07 -13.21 14.04
CA VAL A 240 -6.51 -14.51 13.71
C VAL A 240 -7.52 -15.20 12.80
N ALA A 241 -7.12 -15.39 11.55
CA ALA A 241 -7.92 -16.02 10.51
C ALA A 241 -7.06 -17.01 9.73
N GLY A 242 -7.66 -18.08 9.21
CA GLY A 242 -6.96 -19.06 8.37
C GLY A 242 -6.49 -18.55 6.99
N ALA A 243 -6.34 -17.24 6.78
CA ALA A 243 -5.84 -16.67 5.53
C ALA A 243 -4.33 -16.86 5.37
N TYR A 244 -3.59 -16.93 6.48
CA TYR A 244 -2.15 -17.19 6.55
C TYR A 244 -1.87 -18.54 7.20
N LYS A 245 -2.72 -19.55 6.99
CA LYS A 245 -2.71 -20.81 7.76
C LYS A 245 -1.40 -21.62 7.67
N ASP A 246 -0.61 -21.40 6.64
CA ASP A 246 0.71 -21.99 6.42
C ASP A 246 1.84 -21.22 7.16
N LEU A 247 1.54 -20.01 7.66
CA LEU A 247 2.50 -19.12 8.30
C LEU A 247 2.14 -18.76 9.75
N ASP A 248 0.85 -18.62 10.05
CA ASP A 248 0.33 -18.35 11.39
C ASP A 248 0.21 -19.66 12.20
N VAL A 249 0.57 -19.60 13.48
CA VAL A 249 0.41 -20.73 14.41
C VAL A 249 -0.44 -20.29 15.60
N ASP A 250 -1.63 -20.87 15.73
CA ASP A 250 -2.58 -20.56 16.81
C ASP A 250 -2.56 -21.65 17.88
N SER A 251 -1.85 -21.39 18.99
CA SER A 251 -1.76 -22.29 20.15
C SER A 251 -2.68 -21.85 21.30
N GLY A 252 -3.66 -20.97 21.04
CA GLY A 252 -4.57 -20.48 22.07
C GLY A 252 -3.93 -19.36 22.87
N GLU A 253 -3.23 -19.70 23.95
CA GLU A 253 -2.56 -18.73 24.84
C GLU A 253 -1.39 -18.00 24.15
N THR A 254 -0.82 -18.62 23.10
CA THR A 254 0.19 -18.01 22.24
C THR A 254 -0.25 -18.06 20.78
N VAL A 255 0.01 -16.99 20.03
CA VAL A 255 -0.20 -16.93 18.58
C VAL A 255 1.06 -16.40 17.91
N LEU A 256 1.58 -17.14 16.93
CA LEU A 256 2.54 -16.60 15.98
C LEU A 256 1.76 -15.95 14.84
N TYR A 257 1.86 -14.63 14.72
CA TYR A 257 1.10 -13.82 13.78
C TYR A 257 2.03 -13.23 12.71
N SER A 258 1.72 -13.52 11.45
CA SER A 258 2.54 -13.11 10.31
C SER A 258 2.24 -11.66 9.92
N GLY A 259 3.29 -10.89 9.67
CA GLY A 259 3.19 -9.56 9.09
C GLY A 259 2.65 -9.60 7.66
N SER A 260 2.17 -8.45 7.18
CA SER A 260 1.80 -8.30 5.77
C SER A 260 2.97 -8.63 4.83
N ASN A 261 2.65 -9.08 3.62
CA ASN A 261 3.59 -9.48 2.57
C ASN A 261 4.34 -10.81 2.81
N ALA A 262 3.94 -11.59 3.83
CA ALA A 262 4.63 -12.82 4.19
C ALA A 262 4.58 -13.90 3.09
N HIS A 263 3.49 -14.04 2.33
CA HIS A 263 3.42 -15.00 1.21
C HIS A 263 4.17 -14.51 -0.03
N GLU A 264 4.19 -13.20 -0.23
CA GLU A 264 4.78 -12.55 -1.41
C GLU A 264 6.31 -12.48 -1.36
N SER A 265 6.91 -12.67 -0.17
CA SER A 265 8.36 -12.68 -0.01
C SER A 265 9.01 -13.87 -0.70
N ASN A 266 10.09 -13.62 -1.44
CA ASN A 266 10.91 -14.63 -2.12
C ASN A 266 12.43 -14.38 -1.98
N ASP A 267 12.82 -13.41 -1.16
CA ASP A 267 14.21 -13.10 -0.85
C ASP A 267 14.56 -13.69 0.51
N ARG A 268 15.62 -14.51 0.56
CA ARG A 268 16.06 -15.21 1.76
C ARG A 268 16.64 -14.28 2.82
N ASP A 269 17.28 -13.21 2.38
CA ASP A 269 18.13 -12.36 3.21
C ASP A 269 17.52 -10.98 3.47
N ASN A 270 16.46 -10.61 2.73
CA ASN A 270 15.78 -9.33 2.91
C ASN A 270 14.26 -9.51 3.05
N ILE A 271 13.65 -8.73 3.94
CA ILE A 271 12.20 -8.60 4.01
C ILE A 271 11.69 -7.64 2.93
N LEU A 272 10.46 -7.85 2.47
CA LEU A 272 9.70 -6.82 1.77
C LEU A 272 9.41 -5.65 2.72
N PRO A 273 9.24 -4.41 2.19
CA PRO A 273 8.89 -3.27 3.04
C PRO A 273 7.64 -3.53 3.88
N SER A 274 7.76 -3.34 5.19
CA SER A 274 6.65 -3.50 6.14
C SER A 274 5.51 -2.52 5.82
N THR A 275 4.28 -3.01 5.83
CA THR A 275 3.10 -2.15 5.76
C THR A 275 2.94 -1.37 7.06
N GLU A 276 2.18 -0.27 7.03
CA GLU A 276 1.86 0.49 8.24
C GLU A 276 1.17 -0.36 9.32
N ALA A 277 0.39 -1.36 8.89
CA ALA A 277 -0.25 -2.31 9.80
C ALA A 277 0.78 -3.20 10.53
N THR A 278 1.76 -3.74 9.81
CA THR A 278 2.86 -4.52 10.40
C THR A 278 3.72 -3.66 11.34
N LYS A 279 4.02 -2.42 10.95
CA LYS A 279 4.74 -1.45 11.79
C LYS A 279 3.99 -1.12 13.08
N ALA A 280 2.66 -1.06 13.02
CA ALA A 280 1.83 -0.84 14.20
C ALA A 280 1.99 -1.98 15.24
N LEU A 281 2.05 -3.25 14.81
CA LEU A 281 2.35 -4.37 15.71
C LEU A 281 3.77 -4.31 16.28
N ALA A 282 4.76 -3.92 15.46
CA ALA A 282 6.11 -3.68 15.95
C ALA A 282 6.15 -2.55 17.01
N THR A 283 5.24 -1.59 16.92
CA THR A 283 5.08 -0.54 17.95
C THR A 283 4.49 -1.11 19.24
N ASN A 284 3.55 -2.07 19.18
CA ASN A 284 3.09 -2.78 20.37
C ASN A 284 4.21 -3.57 21.06
N TRP A 285 5.06 -4.23 20.28
CA TRP A 285 6.23 -4.94 20.81
C TRP A 285 7.15 -4.02 21.62
N VAL A 286 7.44 -2.82 21.11
CA VAL A 286 8.30 -1.85 21.82
C VAL A 286 7.58 -1.21 23.01
N SER A 287 6.28 -0.95 22.90
CA SER A 287 5.52 -0.20 23.92
C SER A 287 4.89 -1.07 25.01
N GLY A 288 4.82 -2.40 24.83
CA GLY A 288 4.11 -3.33 25.72
C GLY A 288 2.59 -3.13 25.73
N LYS A 289 2.04 -2.29 24.85
CA LYS A 289 0.59 -2.02 24.83
C LYS A 289 -0.17 -3.25 24.35
N PRO A 290 -1.20 -3.70 25.09
CA PRO A 290 -1.96 -4.89 24.72
C PRO A 290 -2.81 -4.67 23.48
N VAL A 291 -3.02 -5.78 22.76
CA VAL A 291 -3.80 -5.88 21.52
C VAL A 291 -4.98 -6.82 21.78
N ARG A 292 -6.18 -6.43 21.35
CA ARG A 292 -7.33 -7.35 21.35
C ARG A 292 -7.17 -8.39 20.25
N VAL A 293 -7.29 -9.67 20.60
CA VAL A 293 -7.30 -10.76 19.63
C VAL A 293 -8.73 -11.21 19.37
N LEU A 294 -9.13 -11.19 18.10
CA LEU A 294 -10.36 -11.81 17.63
C LEU A 294 -10.03 -13.06 16.81
N ARG A 295 -10.69 -14.18 17.08
CA ARG A 295 -10.58 -15.38 16.26
C ARG A 295 -11.76 -15.47 15.30
N LYS A 296 -11.48 -15.68 14.01
CA LYS A 296 -12.49 -15.94 12.98
C LYS A 296 -12.71 -17.44 12.85
N ALA A 297 -13.96 -17.85 12.60
CA ALA A 297 -14.28 -19.24 12.31
C ALA A 297 -13.52 -19.77 11.06
N HIS A 298 -12.79 -20.86 11.27
CA HIS A 298 -12.10 -21.63 10.24
C HIS A 298 -11.79 -23.04 10.79
N LYS A 299 -11.48 -24.00 9.91
CA LYS A 299 -11.36 -25.42 10.29
C LYS A 299 -9.98 -25.80 10.85
N ASP A 300 -8.99 -24.94 10.65
CA ASP A 300 -7.58 -25.26 10.85
C ASP A 300 -7.05 -24.83 12.24
N SER A 301 -7.92 -24.32 13.12
CA SER A 301 -7.58 -24.00 14.52
C SER A 301 -8.64 -24.54 15.47
N GLU A 302 -8.21 -25.25 16.51
CA GLU A 302 -9.07 -25.72 17.61
C GLU A 302 -9.64 -24.55 18.44
N TRP A 303 -8.97 -23.42 18.43
CA TRP A 303 -9.35 -22.23 19.18
C TRP A 303 -10.33 -21.35 18.42
N ALA A 304 -10.50 -21.57 17.10
CA ALA A 304 -11.47 -20.82 16.32
C ALA A 304 -12.91 -21.09 16.79
N PRO A 305 -13.78 -20.08 16.82
CA PRO A 305 -15.20 -20.33 17.04
C PRO A 305 -15.81 -21.13 15.88
N SER A 306 -16.91 -21.82 16.13
CA SER A 306 -17.59 -22.59 15.07
C SER A 306 -18.13 -21.71 13.93
N HIS A 307 -18.53 -20.47 14.23
CA HIS A 307 -19.06 -19.49 13.30
C HIS A 307 -18.64 -18.07 13.70
N GLY A 308 -18.69 -17.11 12.77
CA GLY A 308 -18.48 -15.70 13.06
C GLY A 308 -17.07 -15.35 13.56
N TYR A 309 -17.01 -14.40 14.48
CA TYR A 309 -15.80 -13.89 15.12
C TYR A 309 -16.01 -13.88 16.63
N ARG A 310 -15.01 -14.25 17.41
CA ARG A 310 -15.05 -14.20 18.88
C ARG A 310 -13.89 -13.40 19.42
N TYR A 311 -14.17 -12.52 20.38
CA TYR A 311 -13.14 -11.79 21.10
C TYR A 311 -12.54 -12.67 22.20
N ASP A 312 -11.27 -13.03 22.06
CA ASP A 312 -10.61 -14.02 22.92
C ASP A 312 -9.67 -13.39 23.95
N GLY A 313 -9.72 -12.06 24.08
CA GLY A 313 -9.03 -11.30 25.12
C GLY A 313 -7.88 -10.44 24.64
N LEU A 314 -7.13 -9.93 25.60
CA LEU A 314 -5.94 -9.12 25.41
C LEU A 314 -4.68 -9.99 25.37
N TYR A 315 -3.81 -9.66 24.44
CA TYR A 315 -2.51 -10.28 24.24
C TYR A 315 -1.45 -9.17 24.19
N GLU A 316 -0.25 -9.48 24.65
CA GLU A 316 0.94 -8.67 24.47
C GLU A 316 1.76 -9.22 23.31
N VAL A 317 2.42 -8.35 22.54
CA VAL A 317 3.41 -8.76 21.55
C VAL A 317 4.75 -8.93 22.26
N VAL A 318 5.10 -10.17 22.58
CA VAL A 318 6.28 -10.48 23.42
C VAL A 318 7.56 -10.58 22.62
N GLU A 319 7.46 -10.92 21.33
CA GLU A 319 8.62 -11.03 20.45
C GLU A 319 8.28 -10.64 19.01
N LYS A 320 9.28 -10.08 18.33
CA LYS A 320 9.29 -9.88 16.88
C LYS A 320 10.47 -10.66 16.30
N ILE A 321 10.17 -11.65 15.46
CA ILE A 321 11.17 -12.51 14.82
C ILE A 321 11.11 -12.40 13.29
N PHE A 322 12.16 -12.90 12.64
CA PHE A 322 12.19 -13.11 11.19
C PHE A 322 12.04 -14.59 10.90
N ALA A 323 11.01 -14.94 10.15
CA ALA A 323 10.72 -16.31 9.73
C ALA A 323 10.84 -16.44 8.22
N HIS A 324 10.85 -17.68 7.72
CA HIS A 324 10.89 -17.99 6.29
C HIS A 324 9.61 -18.72 5.88
N ASN A 325 9.05 -18.33 4.73
CA ASN A 325 7.91 -19.01 4.13
C ASN A 325 8.37 -20.20 3.27
N ASP A 326 7.42 -20.93 2.66
CA ASP A 326 7.71 -22.06 1.76
C ASP A 326 8.52 -21.68 0.51
N ASN A 327 8.51 -20.40 0.11
CA ASN A 327 9.34 -19.87 -0.98
C ASN A 327 10.75 -19.48 -0.51
N ASN A 328 11.10 -19.80 0.74
CA ASN A 328 12.33 -19.38 1.41
C ASN A 328 12.50 -17.85 1.47
N GLY A 329 11.40 -17.10 1.39
CA GLY A 329 11.36 -15.65 1.56
C GLY A 329 11.24 -15.26 3.03
N MET A 330 12.04 -14.30 3.47
CA MET A 330 12.05 -13.81 4.84
C MET A 330 10.90 -12.83 5.08
N PHE A 331 10.24 -12.92 6.23
CA PHE A 331 9.16 -12.02 6.63
C PHE A 331 9.15 -11.78 8.15
N GLU A 332 8.44 -10.73 8.57
CA GLU A 332 8.28 -10.39 9.98
C GLU A 332 7.16 -11.21 10.61
N GLN A 333 7.41 -11.85 11.75
CA GLN A 333 6.43 -12.59 12.53
C GLN A 333 6.45 -12.12 13.99
N PHE A 334 5.30 -12.16 14.64
CA PHE A 334 5.12 -11.64 15.99
C PHE A 334 4.58 -12.74 16.90
N GLU A 335 5.22 -12.97 18.05
CA GLU A 335 4.66 -13.81 19.10
C GLU A 335 3.73 -12.97 19.97
N LEU A 336 2.45 -13.32 19.97
CA LEU A 336 1.43 -12.73 20.82
C LEU A 336 1.15 -13.69 21.98
N ARG A 337 1.27 -13.21 23.20
CA ARG A 337 0.96 -13.98 24.42
C ARG A 337 -0.23 -13.39 25.14
N ARG A 338 -1.19 -14.24 25.49
CA ARG A 338 -2.39 -13.83 26.20
C ARG A 338 -2.05 -13.33 27.60
N LEU A 339 -2.69 -12.24 28.01
CA LEU A 339 -2.53 -11.70 29.35
C LEU A 339 -3.27 -12.55 30.39
N ASP A 340 -2.69 -12.64 31.59
CA ASP A 340 -3.29 -13.30 32.75
C ASP A 340 -4.58 -12.58 33.23
N GLY A 341 -5.33 -13.27 34.10
CA GLY A 341 -6.50 -12.69 34.78
C GLY A 341 -7.77 -12.62 33.92
N GLN A 342 -7.77 -13.22 32.73
CA GLN A 342 -8.93 -13.33 31.85
C GLN A 342 -9.58 -14.73 31.96
N PRO A 343 -10.87 -14.89 31.61
CA PRO A 343 -11.49 -16.22 31.54
C PRO A 343 -10.67 -17.20 30.70
N PRO A 344 -10.54 -18.48 31.08
CA PRO A 344 -9.74 -19.46 30.35
C PRO A 344 -10.34 -19.73 28.96
N LEU A 345 -9.49 -19.93 27.94
CA LEU A 345 -9.95 -20.14 26.56
C LEU A 345 -10.86 -21.36 26.40
N GLU A 346 -10.66 -22.41 27.21
CA GLU A 346 -11.52 -23.60 27.25
C GLU A 346 -12.98 -23.25 27.52
N SER A 347 -13.23 -22.26 28.38
CA SER A 347 -14.59 -21.82 28.71
C SER A 347 -15.31 -21.17 27.53
N LEU A 348 -14.55 -20.73 26.50
CA LEU A 348 -15.07 -20.03 25.32
C LEU A 348 -15.41 -20.99 24.17
N LYS A 349 -15.01 -22.27 24.24
CA LYS A 349 -15.18 -23.25 23.14
C LYS A 349 -16.63 -23.45 22.71
N ASN A 350 -17.60 -23.25 23.62
CA ASN A 350 -19.03 -23.36 23.33
C ASN A 350 -19.65 -22.07 22.75
N ILE A 351 -18.84 -21.05 22.45
CA ILE A 351 -19.26 -19.80 21.83
C ILE A 351 -18.90 -19.84 20.34
N PRO A 352 -19.85 -19.57 19.41
CA PRO A 352 -21.24 -19.17 19.67
C PRO A 352 -22.14 -20.31 20.15
N SER A 353 -23.17 -19.95 20.92
CA SER A 353 -24.24 -20.86 21.34
C SER A 353 -25.05 -21.39 20.15
N GLN A 354 -25.70 -22.54 20.33
CA GLN A 354 -26.60 -23.11 19.30
C GLN A 354 -27.70 -22.12 18.87
N ARG A 355 -28.19 -21.28 19.79
CA ARG A 355 -29.17 -20.23 19.46
C ARG A 355 -28.56 -19.20 18.51
N GLN A 356 -27.37 -18.67 18.82
CA GLN A 356 -26.69 -17.69 17.96
C GLN A 356 -26.40 -18.28 16.57
N VAL A 357 -26.00 -19.55 16.49
CA VAL A 357 -25.79 -20.24 15.20
C VAL A 357 -27.10 -20.33 14.41
N ARG A 358 -28.22 -20.73 15.04
CA ARG A 358 -29.53 -20.75 14.39
C ARG A 358 -29.97 -19.36 13.92
N ASP A 359 -29.78 -18.34 14.75
CA ASP A 359 -30.13 -16.95 14.43
C ASP A 359 -29.26 -16.41 13.28
N LEU A 360 -27.98 -16.79 13.20
CA LEU A 360 -27.10 -16.45 12.08
C LEU A 360 -27.50 -17.15 10.77
N ILE A 361 -27.96 -18.40 10.84
CA ILE A 361 -28.47 -19.09 9.66
C ILE A 361 -29.76 -18.40 9.18
N LYS A 362 -30.68 -18.11 10.11
CA LYS A 362 -31.95 -17.42 9.82
C LYS A 362 -31.75 -15.97 9.35
N SER A 363 -30.67 -15.29 9.74
CA SER A 363 -30.43 -13.92 9.27
C SER A 363 -30.32 -13.81 7.74
N LYS A 364 -30.00 -14.92 7.06
CA LYS A 364 -29.97 -15.01 5.59
C LYS A 364 -31.37 -14.95 4.95
N GLU A 365 -32.41 -15.30 5.69
CA GLU A 365 -33.82 -15.20 5.28
C GLU A 365 -34.33 -13.75 5.30
N ARG A 366 -33.48 -12.80 5.73
CA ARG A 366 -33.79 -11.37 5.87
C ARG A 366 -34.74 -11.15 7.06
N TYR A 367 -35.40 -9.99 7.13
CA TYR A 367 -36.32 -9.63 8.22
C TYR A 367 -37.63 -9.07 7.67
#